data_AF-A0A7S2YXM6-F1
#
_entry.id   AF-A0A7S2YXM6-F1
#
_cell.length_a   1.000
_cell.length_b   1.000
_cell.length_c   1.000
_cell.angle_alpha   90.00
_cell.angle_beta   90.00
_cell.angle_gamma   90.00
#
_symmetry.space_group_name_H-M   'P 1'
#
loop_
_entity.id
_entity.type
_entity.pdbx_description
1 polymer ?
#
loop_
_entity_poly.entity_id
_entity_poly.type
_entity_poly.pdbx_seq_one_letter_code
_entity_poly.pdbx_strand_id
1 'polypeptide(L)'
;MLGGSDGQFRDIPAFGVFNDKCSVDAHTLATWAPSCRHPRGKATYGWNEKGSVNGSKFGEYLGILKEAYEVTIDNPLLLILDGVQTHLNMTNLKYCREHGIHLVLRPPNTSHLTQNEDLVHFNVFKKLLRVSKKERHTAKIMERLEGGVQSALTADDLVMCCKAPWEDAFSATRCEMAWKVAGSGDGPGCGL
;
A
#
# COMPACT_ATOMS: atom_id res chain seq x y z
N MET A 1 2.76 -2.95 4.82
CA MET A 1 2.33 -2.59 3.45
C MET A 1 2.21 -1.09 3.37
N LEU A 2 2.55 -0.50 2.23
CA LEU A 2 2.26 0.89 1.87
C LEU A 2 1.31 0.90 0.68
N GLY A 3 0.57 2.00 0.53
CA GLY A 3 -0.42 2.22 -0.52
C GLY A 3 -1.20 3.48 -0.21
N GLY A 4 -2.21 3.78 -1.03
CA GLY A 4 -2.95 5.03 -0.95
C GLY A 4 -3.77 5.28 -2.20
N SER A 5 -4.15 6.54 -2.39
CA SER A 5 -4.85 7.00 -3.58
C SER A 5 -4.37 8.39 -3.97
N ASP A 6 -4.44 8.72 -5.25
CA ASP A 6 -4.15 10.06 -5.75
C ASP A 6 -5.40 10.96 -5.82
N GLY A 7 -5.18 12.24 -6.11
CA GLY A 7 -6.25 13.25 -6.24
C GLY A 7 -7.20 13.02 -7.42
N GLN A 8 -6.93 12.02 -8.28
CA GLN A 8 -7.84 11.57 -9.34
C GLN A 8 -8.63 10.31 -8.92
N PHE A 9 -8.62 9.98 -7.63
CA PHE A 9 -9.32 8.83 -7.05
C PHE A 9 -8.84 7.47 -7.60
N ARG A 10 -7.61 7.41 -8.08
CA ARG A 10 -6.94 6.16 -8.46
C ARG A 10 -6.12 5.66 -7.30
N ASP A 11 -6.05 4.35 -7.14
CA ASP A 11 -5.14 3.75 -6.20
C ASP A 11 -3.70 3.90 -6.71
N ILE A 12 -2.78 4.05 -5.76
CA ILE A 12 -1.34 4.10 -6.05
C ILE A 12 -0.72 2.71 -5.80
N PRO A 13 0.47 2.42 -6.34
CA PRO A 13 1.15 1.14 -6.16
C PRO A 13 1.12 0.59 -4.74
N ALA A 14 0.68 -0.66 -4.58
CA ALA A 14 0.84 -1.36 -3.32
C ALA A 14 2.32 -1.73 -3.10
N PHE A 15 2.83 -1.61 -1.88
CA PHE A 15 4.15 -2.11 -1.52
C PHE A 15 4.11 -3.01 -0.29
N GLY A 16 4.27 -4.31 -0.49
CA GLY A 16 4.35 -5.30 0.58
C GLY A 16 5.78 -5.49 1.07
N VAL A 17 5.96 -5.77 2.37
CA VAL A 17 7.27 -6.12 2.93
C VAL A 17 7.14 -7.43 3.68
N PHE A 18 8.00 -8.40 3.35
CA PHE A 18 8.04 -9.72 3.98
C PHE A 18 9.32 -9.90 4.78
N ASN A 19 9.31 -10.88 5.69
CA ASN A 19 10.43 -11.13 6.59
C ASN A 19 11.58 -11.93 5.94
N ASP A 20 11.41 -12.37 4.70
CA ASP A 20 12.38 -13.18 3.97
C ASP A 20 12.38 -12.82 2.46
N LYS A 21 13.56 -12.90 1.84
CA LYS A 21 13.90 -12.37 0.50
C LYS A 21 13.35 -13.23 -0.63
N CYS A 22 13.22 -14.54 -0.39
CA CYS A 22 12.80 -15.51 -1.40
C CYS A 22 11.36 -15.98 -1.22
N SER A 23 10.57 -15.28 -0.41
CA SER A 23 9.30 -15.84 0.07
C SER A 23 8.15 -15.79 -0.93
N VAL A 24 8.31 -15.09 -2.07
CA VAL A 24 7.26 -15.01 -3.09
C VAL A 24 7.76 -15.45 -4.46
N ASP A 25 7.10 -16.41 -5.07
CA ASP A 25 7.41 -16.91 -6.39
C ASP A 25 6.97 -15.94 -7.51
N ALA A 26 7.70 -15.96 -8.63
CA ALA A 26 7.46 -15.03 -9.73
C ALA A 26 6.08 -15.19 -10.39
N HIS A 27 5.53 -16.40 -10.40
CA HIS A 27 4.20 -16.66 -10.94
C HIS A 27 3.12 -16.10 -10.02
N THR A 28 3.29 -16.24 -8.71
CA THR A 28 2.41 -15.63 -7.71
C THR A 28 2.46 -14.11 -7.78
N LEU A 29 3.64 -13.51 -7.95
CA LEU A 29 3.74 -12.07 -8.19
C LEU A 29 3.03 -11.64 -9.48
N ALA A 30 3.20 -12.38 -10.57
CA ALA A 30 2.58 -12.03 -11.85
C ALA A 30 1.05 -12.18 -11.85
N THR A 31 0.52 -13.16 -11.09
CA THR A 31 -0.90 -13.55 -11.14
C THR A 31 -1.70 -12.95 -10.00
N TRP A 32 -1.10 -12.91 -8.82
CA TRP A 32 -1.78 -12.62 -7.55
C TRP A 32 -1.37 -11.31 -6.91
N ALA A 33 -0.49 -10.53 -7.54
CA ALA A 33 -0.31 -9.14 -7.11
C ALA A 33 -1.61 -8.34 -7.32
N PRO A 34 -1.96 -7.43 -6.39
CA PRO A 34 -3.01 -6.46 -6.62
C PRO A 34 -2.75 -5.67 -7.90
N SER A 35 -3.79 -5.52 -8.73
CA SER A 35 -3.75 -4.55 -9.81
C SER A 35 -3.72 -3.13 -9.26
N CYS A 36 -3.23 -2.21 -10.08
CA CYS A 36 -3.23 -0.79 -9.78
C CYS A 36 -3.86 -0.02 -10.94
N ARG A 37 -4.77 0.91 -10.66
CA ARG A 37 -5.45 1.69 -11.70
C ARG A 37 -4.58 2.83 -12.24
N HIS A 38 -3.50 3.19 -11.54
CA HIS A 38 -2.52 4.08 -12.13
C HIS A 38 -1.86 3.40 -13.34
N PRO A 39 -1.80 4.02 -14.54
CA PRO A 39 -1.35 3.34 -15.77
C PRO A 39 0.05 2.73 -15.72
N ARG A 40 0.91 3.30 -14.86
CA ARG A 40 2.28 2.84 -14.61
C ARG A 40 2.47 2.22 -13.23
N GLY A 41 1.40 2.16 -12.45
CA GLY A 41 1.45 1.62 -11.11
C GLY A 41 1.50 0.11 -11.14
N LYS A 42 2.42 -0.48 -10.37
CA LYS A 42 2.53 -1.92 -10.20
C LYS A 42 2.70 -2.21 -8.73
N ALA A 43 1.95 -3.17 -8.21
CA ALA A 43 2.21 -3.67 -6.88
C ALA A 43 3.62 -4.28 -6.84
N THR A 44 4.39 -3.91 -5.84
CA THR A 44 5.77 -4.34 -5.64
C THR A 44 5.95 -4.88 -4.24
N TYR A 45 7.03 -5.61 -4.04
CA TYR A 45 7.30 -6.27 -2.77
C TYR A 45 8.78 -6.16 -2.44
N GLY A 46 9.07 -6.00 -1.15
CA GLY A 46 10.41 -5.99 -0.60
C GLY A 46 10.52 -6.92 0.59
N TRP A 47 11.72 -6.98 1.17
CA TRP A 47 11.99 -7.81 2.33
C TRP A 47 12.95 -7.14 3.31
N ASN A 48 12.77 -7.42 4.59
CA ASN A 48 13.77 -7.18 5.64
C ASN A 48 13.52 -8.14 6.80
N GLU A 49 14.42 -8.26 7.77
CA GLU A 49 14.30 -9.24 8.86
C GLU A 49 12.96 -9.19 9.64
N LYS A 50 12.32 -8.03 9.70
CA LYS A 50 11.09 -7.82 10.49
C LYS A 50 9.81 -8.01 9.68
N GLY A 51 9.88 -8.05 8.36
CA GLY A 51 8.69 -8.04 7.49
C GLY A 51 7.81 -6.82 7.67
N SER A 52 8.39 -5.68 8.03
CA SER A 52 7.67 -4.43 8.28
C SER A 52 8.32 -3.27 7.54
N VAL A 53 7.56 -2.21 7.28
CA VAL A 53 8.10 -1.04 6.59
C VAL A 53 9.04 -0.30 7.56
N ASN A 54 10.28 -0.09 7.12
CA ASN A 54 11.26 0.75 7.81
C ASN A 54 11.68 1.91 6.89
N GLY A 55 12.61 2.76 7.35
CA GLY A 55 13.04 3.93 6.56
C GLY A 55 13.63 3.58 5.19
N SER A 56 14.43 2.52 5.09
CA SER A 56 14.99 2.07 3.81
C SER A 56 13.89 1.57 2.87
N LYS A 57 12.92 0.80 3.38
CA LYS A 57 11.77 0.32 2.61
C LYS A 57 10.83 1.43 2.18
N PHE A 58 10.66 2.46 2.99
CA PHE A 58 9.97 3.67 2.55
C PHE A 58 10.72 4.37 1.41
N GLY A 59 12.06 4.42 1.46
CA GLY A 59 12.89 4.97 0.37
C GLY A 59 12.70 4.23 -0.95
N GLU A 60 12.67 2.89 -0.93
CA GLU A 60 12.33 2.07 -2.11
C GLU A 60 10.95 2.44 -2.67
N TYR A 61 9.97 2.65 -1.80
CA TYR A 61 8.63 3.04 -2.19
C TYR A 61 8.56 4.44 -2.82
N LEU A 62 9.38 5.40 -2.35
CA LEU A 62 9.51 6.70 -3.00
C LEU A 62 10.01 6.56 -4.45
N GLY A 63 10.95 5.65 -4.70
CA GLY A 63 11.42 5.33 -6.05
C GLY A 63 10.30 4.77 -6.94
N ILE A 64 9.49 3.85 -6.41
CA ILE A 64 8.32 3.29 -7.12
C ILE A 64 7.31 4.39 -7.48
N LEU A 65 7.00 5.29 -6.55
CA LEU A 65 6.11 6.42 -6.83
C LEU A 65 6.73 7.38 -7.85
N LYS A 66 8.03 7.67 -7.72
CA LYS A 66 8.77 8.52 -8.66
C LYS A 66 8.68 7.98 -10.09
N GLU A 67 8.85 6.68 -10.28
CA GLU A 67 8.73 6.02 -11.58
C GLU A 67 7.28 6.01 -12.09
N ALA A 68 6.32 5.66 -11.22
CA ALA A 68 4.91 5.60 -11.60
C ALA A 68 4.39 6.96 -12.09
N TYR A 69 4.78 8.05 -11.42
CA TYR A 69 4.32 9.42 -11.71
C TYR A 69 5.31 10.25 -12.56
N GLU A 70 6.40 9.66 -13.04
CA GLU A 70 7.45 10.36 -13.82
C GLU A 70 7.93 11.64 -13.15
N VAL A 71 8.17 11.56 -11.84
CA VAL A 71 8.43 12.73 -11.02
C VAL A 71 9.78 13.34 -11.38
N THR A 72 9.78 14.66 -11.59
CA THR A 72 10.96 15.51 -11.81
C THR A 72 10.79 16.81 -11.03
N ILE A 73 11.81 17.68 -11.05
CA ILE A 73 11.70 19.01 -10.45
C ILE A 73 10.60 19.85 -11.12
N ASP A 74 10.42 19.70 -12.44
CA ASP A 74 9.41 20.43 -13.22
C ASP A 74 8.03 19.74 -13.21
N ASN A 75 7.97 18.48 -12.76
CA ASN A 75 6.76 17.69 -12.57
C ASN A 75 6.75 17.08 -11.15
N PRO A 76 6.57 17.91 -10.11
CA PRO A 76 6.74 17.48 -8.72
C PRO A 76 5.57 16.62 -8.23
N LEU A 77 5.85 15.76 -7.25
CA LEU A 77 4.86 14.94 -6.55
C LEU A 77 4.60 15.50 -5.16
N LEU A 78 3.35 15.81 -4.84
CA LEU A 78 2.92 16.11 -3.48
C LEU A 78 2.45 14.83 -2.79
N LEU A 79 3.19 14.38 -1.78
CA LEU A 79 2.85 13.21 -0.98
C LEU A 79 2.32 13.64 0.40
N ILE A 80 1.09 13.22 0.72
CA ILE A 80 0.45 13.48 2.02
C ILE A 80 0.54 12.22 2.88
N LEU A 81 1.11 12.32 4.08
CA LEU A 81 1.35 11.17 4.96
C LEU A 81 1.16 11.53 6.44
N ASP A 82 1.09 10.50 7.30
CA ASP A 82 0.88 10.60 8.75
C ASP A 82 2.09 11.12 9.56
N GLY A 83 3.26 11.25 8.92
CA GLY A 83 4.49 11.71 9.57
C GLY A 83 5.13 10.72 10.55
N VAL A 84 4.82 9.41 10.48
CA VAL A 84 5.52 8.42 11.31
C VAL A 84 7.04 8.45 11.06
N GLN A 85 7.84 8.16 12.10
CA GLN A 85 9.30 8.27 12.07
C GLN A 85 9.96 7.51 10.91
N THR A 86 9.35 6.41 10.43
CA THR A 86 9.85 5.65 9.28
C THR A 86 9.92 6.48 8.01
N HIS A 87 9.06 7.49 7.86
CA HIS A 87 9.03 8.37 6.70
C HIS A 87 10.12 9.46 6.76
N LEU A 88 10.57 9.84 7.96
CA LEU A 88 11.31 11.07 8.23
C LEU A 88 12.78 10.83 8.61
N ASN A 89 13.51 10.07 7.79
CA ASN A 89 14.97 9.99 7.92
C ASN A 89 15.67 10.90 6.90
N MET A 90 16.90 11.31 7.23
CA MET A 90 17.64 12.29 6.43
C MET A 90 17.90 11.84 4.99
N THR A 91 18.13 10.54 4.77
CA THR A 91 18.33 9.98 3.43
C THR A 91 17.10 10.16 2.55
N ASN A 92 15.92 9.81 3.06
CA ASN A 92 14.66 9.96 2.34
C ASN A 92 14.30 11.44 2.12
N LEU A 93 14.56 12.31 3.10
CA LEU A 93 14.31 13.75 2.95
C LEU A 93 15.19 14.39 1.87
N LYS A 94 16.47 13.99 1.79
CA LYS A 94 17.37 14.43 0.71
C LYS A 94 16.90 13.93 -0.65
N TYR A 95 16.56 12.64 -0.74
CA TYR A 95 16.02 12.04 -1.96
C TYR A 95 14.75 12.78 -2.45
N CYS A 96 13.82 13.06 -1.54
CA CYS A 96 12.62 13.82 -1.87
C CYS A 96 12.95 15.21 -2.43
N ARG A 97 13.87 15.94 -1.78
CA ARG A 97 14.31 17.27 -2.22
C ARG A 97 14.97 17.23 -3.60
N GLU A 98 15.83 16.26 -3.86
CA GLU A 98 16.59 16.12 -5.11
C GLU A 98 15.70 15.75 -6.30
N HIS A 99 14.56 15.10 -6.05
CA HIS A 99 13.69 14.58 -7.12
C HIS A 99 12.35 15.31 -7.27
N GLY A 100 12.07 16.36 -6.49
CA GLY A 100 10.81 17.11 -6.60
C GLY A 100 9.63 16.42 -5.90
N ILE A 101 9.90 15.65 -4.84
CA ILE A 101 8.85 15.07 -4.00
C ILE A 101 8.66 15.97 -2.78
N HIS A 102 7.50 16.61 -2.70
CA HIS A 102 7.11 17.45 -1.58
C HIS A 102 6.31 16.63 -0.56
N LEU A 103 6.74 16.65 0.69
CA LEU A 103 6.06 15.93 1.77
C LEU A 103 5.17 16.90 2.56
N VAL A 104 3.90 16.55 2.71
CA VAL A 104 2.96 17.22 3.62
C VAL A 104 2.57 16.24 4.72
N LEU A 105 2.84 16.63 5.96
CA LEU A 105 2.54 15.80 7.12
C LEU A 105 1.18 16.20 7.68
N ARG A 106 0.33 15.20 7.90
CA ARG A 106 -0.92 15.39 8.66
C ARG A 106 -0.58 15.71 10.13
N PRO A 107 -1.45 16.44 10.84
CA PRO A 107 -1.23 16.70 12.27
C PRO A 107 -1.09 15.39 13.07
N PRO A 108 -0.21 15.36 14.09
CA PRO A 108 0.02 14.15 14.86
C PRO A 108 -1.26 13.67 15.56
N ASN A 109 -1.41 12.36 15.71
CA ASN A 109 -2.55 11.69 16.37
C ASN A 109 -3.92 11.96 15.73
N THR A 110 -3.96 12.35 14.44
CA THR A 110 -5.22 12.62 13.73
C THR A 110 -5.60 11.56 12.69
N SER A 111 -5.01 10.36 12.72
CA SER A 111 -5.33 9.30 11.75
C SER A 111 -6.82 8.99 11.64
N HIS A 112 -7.53 9.02 12.77
CA HIS A 112 -8.98 8.82 12.88
C HIS A 112 -9.83 10.01 12.37
N LEU A 113 -9.21 11.09 11.90
CA LEU A 113 -9.88 12.29 11.40
C LEU A 113 -9.45 12.65 9.98
N THR A 114 -8.15 12.55 9.68
CA THR A 114 -7.55 13.13 8.47
C THR A 114 -6.91 12.10 7.54
N GLN A 115 -6.67 10.88 8.00
CA GLN A 115 -6.01 9.83 7.22
C GLN A 115 -7.06 8.99 6.51
N ASN A 116 -7.41 9.44 5.30
CA ASN A 116 -8.37 8.77 4.40
C ASN A 116 -8.03 7.28 4.19
N GLU A 117 -6.75 6.92 4.20
CA GLU A 117 -6.32 5.54 4.09
C GLU A 117 -6.75 4.69 5.29
N ASP A 118 -6.70 5.21 6.51
CA ASP A 118 -7.15 4.47 7.69
C ASP A 118 -8.67 4.49 7.88
N LEU A 119 -9.32 5.60 7.53
CA LEU A 119 -10.77 5.77 7.65
C LEU A 119 -11.54 4.80 6.75
N VAL A 120 -11.07 4.62 5.52
CA VAL A 120 -11.75 3.81 4.50
C VAL A 120 -10.91 2.60 4.11
N HIS A 121 -9.76 2.81 3.46
CA HIS A 121 -9.04 1.74 2.76
C HIS A 121 -8.56 0.63 3.70
N PHE A 122 -7.69 0.94 4.66
CA PHE A 122 -7.10 -0.03 5.57
C PHE A 122 -8.11 -0.62 6.55
N ASN A 123 -9.19 0.10 6.90
CA ASN A 123 -10.30 -0.46 7.67
C ASN A 123 -10.99 -1.60 6.91
N VAL A 124 -11.32 -1.39 5.64
CA VAL A 124 -11.91 -2.42 4.76
C VAL A 124 -10.90 -3.55 4.51
N PHE A 125 -9.68 -3.20 4.10
CA PHE A 125 -8.62 -4.15 3.77
C PHE A 125 -8.31 -5.09 4.93
N LYS A 126 -8.10 -4.57 6.15
CA LYS A 126 -7.76 -5.41 7.32
C LYS A 126 -8.87 -6.42 7.63
N LYS A 127 -10.14 -6.05 7.45
CA LYS A 127 -11.30 -6.94 7.67
C LYS A 127 -11.33 -8.06 6.63
N LEU A 128 -11.24 -7.71 5.35
CA LEU A 128 -11.28 -8.68 4.25
C LEU A 128 -10.05 -9.59 4.26
N LEU A 129 -8.86 -9.02 4.48
CA LEU A 129 -7.62 -9.79 4.59
C LEU A 129 -7.69 -10.82 5.73
N ARG A 130 -8.32 -10.49 6.86
CA ARG A 130 -8.50 -11.45 7.96
C ARG A 130 -9.37 -12.64 7.55
N VAL A 131 -10.40 -12.40 6.75
CA VAL A 131 -11.26 -13.47 6.21
C VAL A 131 -10.46 -14.33 5.23
N SER A 132 -9.82 -13.73 4.23
CA SER A 132 -9.03 -14.47 3.23
C SER A 132 -7.89 -15.28 3.86
N LYS A 133 -7.20 -14.73 4.87
CA LYS A 133 -6.18 -15.46 5.64
C LYS A 133 -6.77 -16.67 6.37
N LYS A 134 -7.95 -16.53 6.97
CA LYS A 134 -8.62 -17.63 7.68
C LYS A 134 -9.00 -18.74 6.72
N GLU A 135 -9.60 -18.40 5.59
CA GLU A 135 -9.97 -19.35 4.54
C GLU A 135 -8.75 -20.10 4.01
N ARG A 136 -7.67 -19.38 3.65
CA ARG A 136 -6.45 -20.02 3.17
C ARG A 136 -5.80 -20.89 4.25
N HIS A 137 -5.79 -20.45 5.50
CA HIS A 137 -5.26 -21.25 6.59
C HIS A 137 -6.07 -22.54 6.81
N THR A 138 -7.40 -22.47 6.77
CA THR A 138 -8.27 -23.65 6.81
C THR A 138 -7.99 -24.59 5.64
N ALA A 139 -7.81 -24.08 4.42
CA ALA A 139 -7.43 -24.90 3.27
C ALA A 139 -6.10 -25.64 3.49
N LYS A 140 -5.06 -24.97 4.01
CA LYS A 140 -3.76 -25.63 4.32
C LYS A 140 -3.86 -26.67 5.44
N ILE A 141 -4.77 -26.49 6.39
CA ILE A 141 -5.04 -27.51 7.40
C ILE A 141 -5.66 -28.74 6.76
N MET A 142 -6.62 -28.57 5.84
CA MET A 142 -7.23 -29.69 5.11
C MET A 142 -6.21 -30.40 4.22
N GLU A 143 -5.41 -29.66 3.45
CA GLU A 143 -4.30 -30.21 2.64
C GLU A 143 -3.34 -31.05 3.50
N ARG A 144 -3.05 -30.61 4.73
CA ARG A 144 -2.21 -31.37 5.68
C ARG A 144 -2.88 -32.66 6.15
N LEU A 145 -4.19 -32.65 6.42
CA LEU A 145 -4.93 -33.85 6.79
C LEU A 145 -4.94 -34.89 5.66
N GLU A 146 -4.86 -34.44 4.42
CA GLU A 146 -4.77 -35.27 3.21
C GLU A 146 -3.33 -35.76 2.89
N GLY A 147 -2.36 -35.49 3.77
CA GLY A 147 -0.97 -35.93 3.62
C GLY A 147 0.02 -34.83 3.19
N GLY A 148 -0.44 -33.58 3.08
CA GLY A 148 0.42 -32.41 2.90
C GLY A 148 1.33 -32.13 4.11
N VAL A 149 2.45 -31.44 3.88
CA VAL A 149 3.52 -31.29 4.89
C VAL A 149 3.49 -29.92 5.60
N GLN A 150 2.90 -28.88 4.98
CA GLN A 150 3.01 -27.48 5.42
C GLN A 150 1.66 -26.91 5.89
N SER A 151 1.53 -26.53 7.16
CA SER A 151 0.29 -25.90 7.70
C SER A 151 0.38 -24.38 7.91
N ALA A 152 1.59 -23.82 7.99
CA ALA A 152 1.78 -22.38 8.13
C ALA A 152 1.58 -21.66 6.78
N LEU A 153 1.05 -20.44 6.82
CA LEU A 153 0.97 -19.58 5.63
C LEU A 153 2.37 -19.11 5.22
N THR A 154 2.67 -19.25 3.94
CA THR A 154 3.88 -18.75 3.27
C THR A 154 3.66 -17.30 2.79
N ALA A 155 4.69 -16.62 2.28
CA ALA A 155 4.44 -15.29 1.71
C ALA A 155 3.67 -15.34 0.39
N ASP A 156 3.79 -16.42 -0.41
CA ASP A 156 2.89 -16.69 -1.54
C ASP A 156 1.42 -16.70 -1.09
N ASP A 157 1.14 -17.45 -0.02
CA ASP A 157 -0.21 -17.50 0.57
C ASP A 157 -0.68 -16.10 0.99
N LEU A 158 0.22 -15.29 1.54
CA LEU A 158 -0.11 -13.92 1.93
C LEU A 158 -0.37 -13.02 0.72
N VAL A 159 0.40 -13.12 -0.36
CA VAL A 159 0.17 -12.35 -1.61
C VAL A 159 -1.17 -12.73 -2.23
N MET A 160 -1.46 -14.04 -2.34
CA MET A 160 -2.76 -14.54 -2.79
C MET A 160 -3.91 -13.97 -1.94
N CYS A 161 -3.76 -13.98 -0.61
CA CYS A 161 -4.76 -13.41 0.29
C CYS A 161 -4.91 -11.89 0.17
N CYS A 162 -3.95 -11.16 -0.41
CA CYS A 162 -4.00 -9.71 -0.48
C CYS A 162 -4.74 -9.17 -1.71
N LYS A 163 -4.74 -9.88 -2.85
CA LYS A 163 -5.25 -9.35 -4.13
C LYS A 163 -6.67 -8.79 -4.03
N ALA A 164 -7.65 -9.65 -3.81
CA ALA A 164 -9.06 -9.25 -3.80
C ALA A 164 -9.38 -8.28 -2.65
N PRO A 165 -8.88 -8.47 -1.41
CA PRO A 165 -9.05 -7.48 -0.35
C PRO A 165 -8.50 -6.11 -0.70
N TRP A 166 -7.34 -6.05 -1.37
CA TRP A 166 -6.72 -4.78 -1.76
C TRP A 166 -7.51 -4.10 -2.87
N GLU A 167 -7.86 -4.83 -3.92
CA GLU A 167 -8.62 -4.30 -5.07
C GLU A 167 -10.01 -3.81 -4.65
N ASP A 168 -10.68 -4.46 -3.68
CA ASP A 168 -11.92 -3.91 -3.12
C ASP A 168 -11.66 -2.67 -2.27
N ALA A 169 -10.72 -2.75 -1.32
CA ALA A 169 -10.40 -1.67 -0.39
C ALA A 169 -9.98 -0.38 -1.11
N PHE A 170 -9.22 -0.51 -2.19
CA PHE A 170 -8.71 0.59 -3.02
C PHE A 170 -9.46 0.69 -4.36
N SER A 171 -10.71 0.23 -4.42
CA SER A 171 -11.60 0.42 -5.56
C SER A 171 -11.88 1.90 -5.83
N ALA A 172 -12.28 2.25 -7.06
CA ALA A 172 -12.59 3.64 -7.44
C ALA A 172 -13.58 4.31 -6.50
N THR A 173 -14.69 3.63 -6.21
CA THR A 173 -15.71 4.10 -5.27
C THR A 173 -15.16 4.38 -3.88
N ARG A 174 -14.25 3.53 -3.38
CA ARG A 174 -13.68 3.71 -2.04
C ARG A 174 -12.60 4.77 -2.00
N CYS A 175 -11.81 4.93 -3.06
CA CYS A 175 -10.89 6.06 -3.17
C CYS A 175 -11.68 7.37 -3.13
N GLU A 176 -12.70 7.52 -3.97
CA GLU A 176 -13.55 8.72 -3.94
C GLU A 176 -14.17 8.96 -2.55
N MET A 177 -14.73 7.92 -1.93
CA MET A 177 -15.26 7.99 -0.57
C MET A 177 -14.20 8.44 0.45
N ALA A 178 -12.98 7.92 0.35
CA ALA A 178 -11.90 8.26 1.28
C ALA A 178 -11.55 9.75 1.21
N TRP A 179 -11.51 10.34 0.00
CA TRP A 179 -11.30 11.77 -0.19
C TRP A 179 -12.47 12.62 0.32
N LYS A 180 -13.71 12.17 0.16
CA LYS A 180 -14.90 12.84 0.74
C LYS A 180 -14.88 12.84 2.27
N VAL A 181 -14.65 11.68 2.87
CA VAL A 181 -14.66 11.50 4.33
C VAL A 181 -13.54 12.30 5.02
N ALA A 182 -12.36 12.41 4.41
CA ALA A 182 -11.27 13.23 4.95
C ALA A 182 -11.45 14.75 4.71
N GLY A 183 -12.65 15.19 4.29
CA GLY A 183 -13.00 16.60 4.15
C GLY A 183 -12.45 17.27 2.89
N SER A 184 -12.02 16.49 1.89
CA SER A 184 -11.46 17.00 0.62
C SER A 184 -12.44 16.91 -0.56
N GLY A 185 -13.65 16.39 -0.35
CA GLY A 185 -14.56 16.02 -1.45
C GLY A 185 -15.94 16.66 -1.49
N ASP A 186 -16.31 17.53 -0.54
CA ASP A 186 -17.60 18.24 -0.57
C ASP A 186 -17.39 19.75 -0.35
N GLY A 187 -17.12 20.44 -1.45
CA GLY A 187 -17.31 21.88 -1.57
C GLY A 187 -17.81 22.19 -2.99
N PRO A 188 -19.02 22.74 -3.18
CA PRO A 188 -19.39 23.31 -4.45
C PRO A 188 -18.53 24.56 -4.68
N GLY A 189 -17.55 24.47 -5.57
CA GLY A 189 -16.73 25.60 -6.01
C GLY A 189 -15.58 25.97 -5.06
N CYS A 190 -14.41 25.41 -5.31
CA CYS A 190 -13.17 26.13 -5.07
C CYS A 190 -12.20 25.78 -6.21
N GLY A 191 -12.22 26.61 -7.25
CA GLY A 191 -11.13 26.66 -8.21
C GLY A 191 -9.92 27.27 -7.53
N LEU A 192 -8.78 26.62 -7.72
CA LEU A 192 -7.50 27.32 -7.78
C LEU A 192 -7.21 27.60 -9.25
#